data_AF-X1R7M7-F1
#
_entry.id   AF-X1R7M7-F1
#
_cell.length_a   1.000
_cell.length_b   1.000
_cell.length_c   1.000
_cell.angle_alpha   90.00
_cell.angle_beta   90.00
_cell.angle_gamma   90.00
#
_symmetry.space_group_name_H-M   'P 1'
#
loop_
_entity.id
_entity.type
_entity.pdbx_description
1 polymer ?
#
loop_
_entity_poly.entity_id
_entity_poly.type
_entity_poly.pdbx_seq_one_letter_code
_entity_poly.pdbx_strand_id
1 'polypeptide(L)'
;MLVLDVGHAFLSEHYFGENFLESVKKAASMVSHIHLSDNFGRFEKMRLENFDLYRVSSYTNRLNLGRGDLNLPPGWGTIPFKEVLEILKDYQGIVILEYYHDKYLDFNPDILKETKALFSKYITK
;
A
#
# COMPACT_ATOMS: atom_id res chain seq x y z
N MET A 1 13.31 8.47 -12.07
CA MET A 1 13.20 7.15 -11.43
C MET A 1 12.43 7.34 -10.13
N LEU A 2 11.28 6.70 -9.98
CA LEU A 2 10.35 6.87 -8.84
C LEU A 2 10.13 5.53 -8.13
N VAL A 3 10.11 5.57 -6.80
CA VAL A 3 9.57 4.48 -5.97
C VAL A 3 8.10 4.79 -5.72
N LEU A 4 7.20 3.93 -6.18
CA LEU A 4 5.79 4.03 -5.87
C LEU A 4 5.49 3.26 -4.58
N ASP A 5 5.25 4.00 -3.49
CA ASP A 5 4.61 3.45 -2.29
C ASP A 5 3.10 3.49 -2.46
N VAL A 6 2.52 2.32 -2.75
CA VAL A 6 1.09 2.20 -3.05
C VAL A 6 0.24 2.54 -1.82
N GLY A 7 0.72 2.16 -0.62
CA GLY A 7 0.00 2.36 0.63
C GLY A 7 -0.10 3.84 1.00
N HIS A 8 1.03 4.55 0.98
CA HIS A 8 1.05 5.99 1.27
C HIS A 8 0.35 6.80 0.19
N ALA A 9 0.51 6.44 -1.09
CA ALA A 9 -0.23 7.08 -2.16
C ALA A 9 -1.75 6.96 -1.91
N PHE A 10 -2.25 5.76 -1.58
CA PHE A 10 -3.68 5.56 -1.31
C PHE A 10 -4.19 6.40 -0.14
N LEU A 11 -3.45 6.45 0.98
CA LEU A 11 -3.80 7.28 2.14
C LEU A 11 -3.77 8.78 1.81
N SER A 12 -2.77 9.23 1.07
CA SER A 12 -2.58 10.63 0.69
C SER A 12 -3.74 11.10 -0.20
N GLU A 13 -4.04 10.37 -1.26
CA GLU A 13 -5.06 10.74 -2.25
C GLU A 13 -6.46 10.76 -1.62
N HIS A 14 -6.77 9.80 -0.74
CA HIS A 14 -8.00 9.80 0.06
C HIS A 14 -8.11 11.00 1.01
N TYR A 15 -6.98 11.51 1.53
CA TYR A 15 -6.98 12.66 2.43
C TYR A 15 -7.11 13.99 1.70
N PHE A 16 -6.34 14.16 0.61
CA PHE A 16 -6.29 15.40 -0.15
C PHE A 16 -7.42 15.52 -1.20
N GLY A 17 -8.19 14.46 -1.41
CA GLY A 17 -9.39 14.48 -2.26
C GLY A 17 -9.12 14.24 -3.76
N GLU A 18 -7.94 13.72 -4.08
CA GLU A 18 -7.53 13.39 -5.44
C GLU A 18 -7.91 11.94 -5.80
N ASN A 19 -7.95 11.64 -7.11
CA ASN A 19 -8.23 10.27 -7.57
C ASN A 19 -6.94 9.44 -7.59
N PHE A 20 -6.86 8.49 -6.66
CA PHE A 20 -5.72 7.58 -6.50
C PHE A 20 -5.28 6.90 -7.80
N LEU A 21 -6.21 6.34 -8.58
CA LEU A 21 -5.87 5.62 -9.82
C LEU A 21 -5.33 6.56 -10.90
N GLU A 22 -5.87 7.78 -10.99
CA GLU A 22 -5.33 8.79 -11.91
C GLU A 22 -3.92 9.24 -11.49
N SER A 23 -3.64 9.35 -10.19
CA SER A 23 -2.31 9.66 -9.69
C SER A 23 -1.30 8.53 -9.96
N VAL A 24 -1.70 7.26 -9.80
CA VAL A 24 -0.90 6.10 -10.20
C VAL A 24 -0.62 6.12 -11.72
N LYS A 25 -1.63 6.41 -12.54
CA LYS A 25 -1.50 6.48 -14.01
C LYS A 25 -0.54 7.58 -14.45
N LYS A 26 -0.58 8.76 -13.82
CA LYS A 26 0.38 9.86 -14.08
C LYS A 26 1.81 9.46 -13.73
N ALA A 27 1.99 8.66 -12.69
CA ALA A 27 3.29 8.21 -12.22
C ALA A 27 3.84 6.99 -13.00
N ALA A 28 2.98 6.17 -13.61
CA ALA A 28 3.29 4.83 -14.12
C ALA A 28 4.59 4.72 -14.93
N SER A 29 4.80 5.63 -15.89
CA SER A 29 5.99 5.61 -16.77
C SER A 29 7.33 5.89 -16.06
N MET A 30 7.29 6.44 -14.84
CA MET A 30 8.47 6.80 -14.05
C MET A 30 8.78 5.79 -12.96
N VAL A 31 7.87 4.85 -12.68
CA VAL A 31 7.99 3.86 -11.60
C VAL A 31 9.06 2.83 -11.96
N SER A 32 10.03 2.66 -11.07
CA SER A 32 11.08 1.63 -11.19
C SER A 32 11.11 0.64 -10.03
N HIS A 33 10.51 1.02 -8.91
CA HIS A 33 10.33 0.21 -7.71
C HIS A 33 8.92 0.40 -7.17
N ILE A 34 8.32 -0.69 -6.68
CA ILE A 34 7.02 -0.65 -6.02
C ILE A 34 7.21 -1.13 -4.59
N HIS A 35 6.80 -0.31 -3.63
CA HIS A 35 6.56 -0.73 -2.26
C HIS A 35 5.09 -1.08 -2.12
N LEU A 36 4.83 -2.34 -1.82
CA LEU A 36 3.51 -2.91 -1.78
C LEU A 36 3.12 -3.21 -0.34
N SER A 37 2.22 -2.39 0.16
CA SER A 37 1.56 -2.50 1.45
C SER A 37 0.08 -2.21 1.25
N ASP A 38 -0.76 -2.59 2.21
CA ASP A 38 -2.20 -2.33 2.16
C ASP A 38 -2.66 -1.52 3.38
N ASN A 39 -3.79 -0.84 3.23
CA ASN A 39 -4.47 -0.11 4.29
C ASN A 39 -5.92 0.18 3.90
N PHE A 40 -6.67 0.81 4.80
CA PHE A 40 -8.10 1.07 4.62
C PHE A 40 -8.43 2.43 3.97
N GLY A 41 -7.43 3.18 3.49
CA GLY A 41 -7.61 4.52 2.90
C GLY A 41 -8.07 5.58 3.90
N ARG A 42 -8.04 5.30 5.21
CA ARG A 42 -8.45 6.26 6.24
C ARG A 42 -7.21 6.93 6.83
N PHE A 43 -6.93 8.14 6.37
CA PHE A 43 -5.78 8.90 6.85
C PHE A 43 -5.89 9.25 8.34
N GLU A 44 -4.77 9.16 9.06
CA GLU A 44 -4.67 9.60 10.45
C GLU A 44 -4.21 11.06 10.51
N LYS A 45 -5.15 11.95 10.81
CA LYS A 45 -4.93 13.41 10.82
C LYS A 45 -3.86 13.84 11.80
N MET A 46 -3.69 13.12 12.91
CA MET A 46 -2.62 13.40 13.87
C MET A 46 -1.24 13.34 13.24
N ARG A 47 -1.05 12.61 12.12
CA ARG A 47 0.22 12.62 11.37
C ARG A 47 0.62 14.02 10.91
N LEU A 48 -0.35 14.90 10.65
CA LEU A 48 -0.14 16.30 10.24
C LEU A 48 -0.37 17.29 11.39
N GLU A 49 -1.39 17.06 12.20
CA GLU A 49 -1.83 17.99 13.24
C GLU A 49 -0.98 17.91 14.51
N ASN A 50 -0.52 16.71 14.88
CA ASN A 50 0.31 16.48 16.06
C ASN A 50 1.11 15.18 15.93
N PHE A 51 2.27 15.28 15.28
CA PHE A 51 3.09 14.11 14.95
C PHE A 51 3.62 13.38 16.20
N ASP A 52 3.89 14.10 17.29
CA ASP A 52 4.33 13.47 18.54
C ASP A 52 3.25 12.57 19.14
N LEU A 53 1.99 13.03 19.12
CA LEU A 53 0.85 12.21 19.54
C LEU A 53 0.64 11.01 18.59
N TYR A 54 0.79 11.22 17.29
CA TYR A 54 0.72 10.14 16.31
C TYR A 54 1.74 9.03 16.59
N ARG A 55 2.99 9.40 16.88
CA ARG A 55 4.09 8.46 17.14
C ARG A 55 3.87 7.59 18.38
N VAL A 56 3.24 8.15 19.42
CA VAL A 56 2.94 7.39 20.64
C VAL A 56 1.62 6.62 20.57
N SER A 57 0.80 6.85 19.53
CA SER A 57 -0.39 6.02 19.30
C SER A 57 0.03 4.57 19.06
N SER A 58 -0.60 3.64 19.78
CA SER A 58 -0.33 2.23 19.59
C SER A 58 -0.79 1.77 18.20
N TYR A 59 -0.07 0.79 17.65
CA TYR A 59 -0.48 0.13 16.41
C TYR A 59 -1.89 -0.48 16.54
N THR A 60 -2.18 -1.15 17.66
CA THR A 60 -3.48 -1.76 17.94
C THR A 60 -4.62 -0.76 17.87
N ASN A 61 -4.45 0.45 18.41
CA ASN A 61 -5.49 1.49 18.35
C ASN A 61 -5.73 1.93 16.90
N ARG A 62 -4.65 2.16 16.13
CA ARG A 62 -4.76 2.50 14.71
C ARG A 62 -5.44 1.40 13.91
N LEU A 63 -5.08 0.14 14.16
CA LEU A 63 -5.66 -1.02 13.49
C LEU A 63 -7.15 -1.16 13.80
N ASN A 64 -7.56 -1.04 15.07
CA ASN A 64 -8.96 -1.11 15.49
C ASN A 64 -9.83 -0.02 14.86
N LEU A 65 -9.28 1.18 14.68
CA LEU A 65 -9.96 2.28 13.98
C LEU A 65 -9.88 2.16 12.45
N GLY A 66 -8.98 1.31 11.97
CA GLY A 66 -8.61 1.17 10.57
C GLY A 66 -7.99 2.44 10.00
N ARG A 67 -7.22 3.21 10.80
CA ARG A 67 -6.69 4.52 10.41
C ARG A 67 -5.17 4.59 10.41
N GLY A 68 -4.64 5.37 9.49
CA GLY A 68 -3.22 5.68 9.36
C GLY A 68 -2.45 4.63 8.59
N ASP A 69 -1.13 4.71 8.75
CA ASP A 69 -0.18 3.84 8.09
C ASP A 69 -0.12 2.50 8.82
N LEU A 70 -0.88 1.52 8.32
CA LEU A 70 -1.06 0.21 8.95
C LEU A 70 -0.15 -0.87 8.36
N ASN A 71 0.43 -0.62 7.19
CA ASN A 71 1.26 -1.53 6.40
C ASN A 71 0.75 -2.97 6.50
N LEU A 72 -0.53 -3.16 6.16
CA LEU A 72 -1.15 -4.48 6.15
C LEU A 72 -0.57 -5.32 5.00
N PRO A 73 -0.63 -6.66 5.10
CA PRO A 73 -0.34 -7.50 3.96
C PRO A 73 -1.24 -7.17 2.75
N PRO A 74 -0.72 -7.23 1.50
CA PRO A 74 -1.52 -7.00 0.30
C PRO A 74 -2.78 -7.86 0.26
N GLY A 75 -3.95 -7.23 0.11
CA GLY A 75 -5.25 -7.89 0.05
C GLY A 75 -6.03 -7.89 1.37
N TRP A 76 -5.42 -7.40 2.46
CA TRP A 76 -6.05 -7.34 3.79
C TRP A 76 -6.67 -5.97 4.11
N GLY A 77 -6.40 -4.97 3.28
CA GLY A 77 -7.00 -3.65 3.34
C GLY A 77 -8.03 -3.46 2.24
N THR A 78 -8.01 -2.28 1.62
CA THR A 78 -9.00 -1.88 0.61
C THR A 78 -8.37 -1.29 -0.65
N ILE A 79 -7.04 -1.33 -0.77
CA ILE A 79 -6.40 -0.82 -1.98
C ILE A 79 -6.89 -1.61 -3.20
N PRO A 80 -7.33 -0.93 -4.29
CA PRO A 80 -7.80 -1.57 -5.51
C PRO A 80 -6.61 -2.09 -6.33
N PHE A 81 -5.94 -3.15 -5.85
CA PHE A 81 -4.69 -3.61 -6.47
C PHE A 81 -4.87 -4.12 -7.90
N LYS A 82 -6.03 -4.67 -8.28
CA LYS A 82 -6.23 -5.15 -9.65
C LYS A 82 -6.16 -4.00 -10.64
N GLU A 83 -6.77 -2.88 -10.28
CA GLU A 83 -6.80 -1.65 -11.05
C GLU A 83 -5.42 -0.99 -11.09
N VAL A 84 -4.71 -0.96 -9.96
CA VAL A 84 -3.31 -0.50 -9.89
C VAL A 84 -2.41 -1.33 -10.80
N LEU A 85 -2.53 -2.66 -10.77
CA LEU A 85 -1.71 -3.56 -11.57
C LEU A 85 -2.07 -3.52 -13.06
N GLU A 86 -3.33 -3.27 -13.42
CA GLU A 86 -3.70 -3.04 -14.82
C GLU A 86 -3.06 -1.76 -15.37
N ILE A 87 -3.02 -0.68 -14.57
CA ILE A 87 -2.32 0.55 -14.94
C ILE A 87 -0.80 0.30 -15.10
N LEU A 88 -0.24 -0.56 -14.24
CA LEU A 88 1.18 -0.89 -14.18
C LEU A 88 1.54 -2.17 -14.93
N LYS A 89 0.71 -2.64 -15.87
CA LYS A 89 0.89 -3.95 -16.53
C LYS A 89 2.21 -4.13 -17.28
N ASP A 90 2.80 -3.03 -17.75
CA ASP A 90 4.09 -3.03 -18.47
C ASP A 90 5.29 -2.90 -17.51
N TYR A 91 5.06 -2.88 -16.19
CA TYR A 91 6.11 -2.77 -15.18
C TYR A 91 6.94 -4.06 -15.09
N GLN A 92 8.27 -3.91 -15.18
CA GLN A 92 9.24 -5.01 -15.16
C GLN A 92 10.28 -4.85 -14.03
N GLY A 93 10.02 -3.96 -13.07
CA GLY A 93 10.94 -3.68 -11.97
C GLY A 93 10.76 -4.58 -10.75
N ILE A 94 11.26 -4.13 -9.60
CA ILE A 94 11.22 -4.88 -8.34
C ILE A 94 9.98 -4.48 -7.53
N VAL A 95 9.27 -5.47 -6.99
CA VAL A 95 8.19 -5.27 -6.03
C VAL A 95 8.66 -5.72 -4.66
N ILE A 96 8.58 -4.83 -3.68
CA ILE A 96 8.94 -5.07 -2.28
C ILE A 96 7.65 -5.16 -1.48
N LEU A 97 7.46 -6.26 -0.75
CA LEU A 97 6.36 -6.38 0.20
C LEU A 97 6.74 -5.68 1.50
N GLU A 98 6.00 -4.65 1.88
CA GLU A 98 6.29 -3.82 3.04
C GLU A 98 5.14 -3.90 4.05
N TYR A 99 5.27 -4.81 5.01
CA TYR A 99 4.32 -4.98 6.11
C TYR A 99 5.02 -5.29 7.43
N TYR A 100 4.32 -5.12 8.55
CA TYR A 100 4.85 -5.41 9.89
C TYR A 100 5.07 -6.91 10.10
N HIS A 101 6.24 -7.41 9.66
CA HIS A 101 6.58 -8.84 9.68
C HIS A 101 6.37 -9.50 11.04
N ASP A 102 6.71 -8.82 12.13
CA ASP A 102 6.52 -9.31 13.51
C ASP A 102 5.06 -9.65 13.83
N LYS A 103 4.10 -8.95 13.20
CA LYS A 103 2.66 -9.11 13.43
C LYS A 103 2.02 -10.18 12.56
N TYR A 104 2.68 -10.53 11.45
CA TYR A 104 2.14 -11.39 10.42
C TYR A 104 3.02 -12.62 10.13
N LEU A 105 3.94 -12.94 11.05
CA LEU A 105 4.96 -13.97 10.88
C LEU A 105 4.38 -15.31 10.41
N ASP A 106 3.32 -15.77 11.09
CA ASP A 106 2.65 -17.04 10.81
C ASP A 106 1.96 -17.07 9.44
N PHE A 107 1.63 -15.90 8.90
CA PHE A 107 0.94 -15.73 7.62
C PHE A 107 1.88 -15.47 6.45
N ASN A 108 3.18 -15.25 6.68
CA ASN A 108 4.14 -14.94 5.62
C ASN A 108 4.09 -15.87 4.40
N PRO A 109 3.99 -17.21 4.56
CA PRO A 109 3.90 -18.11 3.41
C PRO A 109 2.66 -17.84 2.55
N ASP A 110 1.51 -17.59 3.20
CA ASP A 110 0.25 -17.32 2.52
C ASP A 110 0.25 -15.93 1.88
N ILE A 111 0.77 -14.92 2.57
CA ILE A 111 0.93 -13.56 2.03
C ILE A 111 1.77 -13.59 0.74
N LEU A 112 2.90 -14.30 0.74
CA LEU A 112 3.74 -14.43 -0.44
C LEU A 112 3.02 -15.16 -1.58
N LYS A 113 2.33 -16.26 -1.26
CA LYS A 113 1.58 -17.07 -2.23
C LYS A 113 0.47 -16.26 -2.88
N GLU A 114 -0.34 -15.57 -2.08
CA GLU A 114 -1.46 -14.75 -2.55
C GLU A 114 -0.97 -13.54 -3.35
N THR A 115 0.10 -12.87 -2.89
CA THR A 115 0.68 -11.76 -3.65
C THR A 115 1.23 -12.23 -5.00
N LYS A 116 1.91 -13.38 -5.07
CA LYS A 116 2.34 -13.95 -6.35
C LYS A 116 1.15 -14.26 -7.26
N ALA A 117 0.06 -14.78 -6.72
CA ALA A 117 -1.15 -15.08 -7.49
C ALA A 117 -1.88 -13.82 -7.97
N LEU A 118 -1.79 -12.71 -7.22
CA LEU A 118 -2.29 -11.41 -7.62
C LEU A 118 -1.49 -10.88 -8.82
N PHE A 119 -0.16 -10.94 -8.77
CA PHE A 119 0.72 -10.42 -9.82
C PHE A 119 0.82 -11.31 -11.07
N SER A 120 0.66 -12.63 -10.94
CA SER A 120 0.77 -13.56 -12.08
C SER A 120 -0.25 -13.32 -13.20
N LYS A 121 -1.33 -12.58 -12.90
CA LYS A 121 -2.37 -12.21 -13.86
C LYS A 121 -2.02 -10.98 -14.71
N TYR A 122 -1.04 -10.18 -14.27
CA TYR A 122 -0.74 -8.87 -14.85
C TYR A 122 0.72 -8.70 -15.26
N ILE A 123 1.64 -9.47 -14.66
CA ILE A 123 3.04 -9.53 -15.08
C ILE A 123 3.22 -10.78 -15.95
N THR A 124 3.04 -10.61 -17.25
CA THR A 124 3.54 -11.55 -18.26
C THR A 124 5.06 -11.45 -18.27
N LYS A 125 5.75 -12.58 -18.12
CA LYS A 125 7.17 -12.70 -18.48
C LYS A 125 7.35 -12.52 -19.98
#